data_AF-A0A5B8Z133-F1
#
_entry.id   AF-A0A5B8Z133-F1
#
_cell.length_a   1.000
_cell.length_b   1.000
_cell.length_c   1.000
_cell.angle_alpha   90.00
_cell.angle_beta   90.00
_cell.angle_gamma   90.00
#
_symmetry.space_group_name_H-M   'P 1'
#
loop_
_entity.id
_entity.type
_entity.pdbx_description
1 polymer ?
#
loop_
_entity_poly.entity_id
_entity_poly.type
_entity_poly.pdbx_seq_one_letter_code
_entity_poly.pdbx_strand_id
1 'polypeptide(L)' 'MGLSSIGIPGLIIILVIVLIIFGPKKLPEIGGAFGKTLSEFKRSTKGVLDDEDTTSMPEKKSE' A
#
# COMPACT_ATOMS: atom_id res chain seq x y z
N MET A 1 6.21 -16.20 27.25
CA MET A 1 6.68 -14.87 26.80
C MET A 1 6.65 -14.84 25.28
N GLY A 2 5.53 -14.43 24.69
CA GLY A 2 5.34 -14.38 23.25
C GLY A 2 5.72 -13.02 22.68
N LEU A 3 6.10 -12.99 21.40
CA LEU A 3 6.47 -11.79 20.62
C LEU A 3 5.43 -10.64 20.71
N SER A 4 4.20 -10.93 21.13
CA SER A 4 3.15 -9.93 21.36
C SER A 4 3.45 -8.94 22.49
N SER A 5 4.34 -9.25 23.44
CA SER A 5 4.73 -8.29 24.51
C SER A 5 5.79 -7.27 24.06
N ILE A 6 6.35 -7.44 22.86
CA ILE A 6 7.41 -6.57 22.34
C ILE A 6 6.85 -5.25 21.78
N GLY A 7 5.56 -5.23 21.42
CA GLY A 7 4.82 -4.03 21.04
C GLY A 7 5.50 -3.16 19.97
N ILE A 8 5.05 -1.91 19.88
CA ILE A 8 5.68 -0.89 19.04
C ILE A 8 7.17 -0.69 19.34
N PRO A 9 7.66 -0.73 20.61
CA PRO A 9 9.07 -0.54 20.90
C PRO A 9 10.00 -1.56 20.24
N GLY A 10 9.65 -2.86 20.23
CA GLY A 10 10.51 -3.86 19.59
C GLY A 10 10.44 -3.81 18.06
N LEU A 11 9.32 -3.38 17.47
CA LEU A 11 9.23 -3.11 16.03
C LEU A 11 10.23 -2.01 15.63
N ILE A 12 10.34 -0.94 16.42
CA ILE A 12 11.29 0.16 16.15
C ILE A 12 12.74 -0.34 16.17
N ILE A 13 13.11 -1.22 17.11
CA ILE A 13 14.46 -1.79 17.18
C ILE A 13 14.78 -2.59 15.92
N ILE A 14 13.85 -3.44 15.46
CA ILE A 14 14.01 -4.21 14.22
C ILE A 14 14.15 -3.27 13.03
N LEU A 15 13.30 -2.23 12.96
CA LEU A 15 13.35 -1.22 11.91
C LEU A 15 14.73 -0.53 11.87
N VAL A 16 15.29 -0.15 13.02
CA VAL A 16 16.62 0.49 13.09
C VAL A 16 17.71 -0.44 12.55
N ILE A 17 17.70 -1.73 12.90
CA ILE A 17 18.68 -2.69 12.38
C ILE A 17 18.57 -2.82 10.85
N VAL A 18 17.36 -2.96 10.34
CA VAL A 18 17.07 -2.99 8.90
C VAL A 18 17.56 -1.70 8.22
N LEU A 19 17.31 -0.54 8.84
CA LEU A 19 17.76 0.75 8.35
C LEU A 19 19.28 0.93 8.37
N ILE A 20 20.01 0.26 9.25
CA ILE A 20 21.49 0.29 9.23
C ILE A 20 22.00 -0.51 8.03
N ILE A 21 21.40 -1.67 7.72
CA ILE A 21 21.81 -2.53 6.61
C ILE A 21 21.44 -1.90 5.25
N PHE A 22 20.20 -1.44 5.12
CA PHE A 22 19.69 -0.93 3.85
C PHE A 22 19.85 0.60 3.71
N GLY A 23 19.90 1.33 4.81
CA GLY A 23 19.92 2.79 4.82
C GLY A 23 18.52 3.42 4.85
N PRO A 24 18.30 4.54 5.57
CA PRO A 24 16.99 5.20 5.68
C PRO A 24 16.47 5.77 4.36
N LYS A 25 17.34 6.02 3.38
CA LYS A 25 16.95 6.53 2.06
C LYS A 25 16.34 5.46 1.15
N LYS A 26 16.66 4.17 1.36
CA LYS A 26 16.17 3.09 0.50
C LYS A 26 14.70 2.75 0.72
N LEU A 27 14.20 2.86 1.95
CA LEU A 27 12.78 2.56 2.23
C LEU A 27 11.81 3.52 1.48
N PRO A 28 11.99 4.86 1.52
CA PRO A 28 11.16 5.77 0.73
C PRO A 28 11.32 5.60 -0.78
N GLU A 29 12.53 5.30 -1.25
CA GLU A 29 12.83 5.08 -2.67
C GLU A 29 12.07 3.85 -3.20
N ILE A 30 12.15 2.72 -2.50
CA ILE A 30 11.42 1.49 -2.83
C ILE A 30 9.92 1.70 -2.68
N GLY A 31 9.47 2.36 -1.61
CA GLY A 31 8.06 2.66 -1.39
C GLY A 31 7.46 3.56 -2.47
N GLY A 32 8.21 4.56 -2.95
CA GLY A 32 7.79 5.43 -4.05
C GLY A 32 7.67 4.68 -5.38
N ALA A 33 8.63 3.82 -5.71
CA ALA A 33 8.58 2.99 -6.91
C ALA A 33 7.42 1.98 -6.85
N PHE A 34 7.34 1.22 -5.75
CA PHE A 34 6.29 0.23 -5.53
C PHE A 34 4.90 0.87 -5.46
N GLY A 35 4.78 2.04 -4.85
CA GLY A 35 3.52 2.78 -4.74
C GLY A 35 2.99 3.24 -6.10
N LYS A 36 3.88 3.68 -7.01
CA LYS A 36 3.49 3.99 -8.41
C LYS A 36 2.98 2.74 -9.12
N THR A 37 3.70 1.62 -9.02
CA THR A 37 3.25 0.34 -9.60
C THR A 37 1.90 -0.10 -9.05
N LEU A 38 1.70 -0.03 -7.72
CA LEU A 38 0.43 -0.41 -7.10
C LEU A 38 -0.70 0.56 -7.48
N SER A 39 -0.42 1.86 -7.63
CA SER A 39 -1.40 2.85 -8.08
C SER A 39 -1.87 2.60 -9.51
N GLU A 40 -0.92 2.32 -10.42
CA GLU A 40 -1.22 1.94 -11.80
C GLU A 40 -1.96 0.60 -11.86
N PHE A 41 -1.51 -0.40 -11.10
CA PHE A 41 -2.16 -1.70 -10.99
C PHE A 41 -3.60 -1.57 -10.50
N LYS A 42 -3.85 -0.78 -9.44
CA LYS A 42 -5.20 -0.49 -8.93
C LYS A 42 -6.08 0.16 -10.00
N ARG A 43 -5.54 1.10 -10.78
CA ARG A 43 -6.29 1.82 -11.81
C ARG A 43 -6.65 0.91 -12.99
N SER A 44 -5.71 0.09 -13.45
CA SER A 44 -5.97 -0.90 -14.51
C SER A 44 -6.95 -1.97 -14.04
N THR A 45 -6.78 -2.48 -12.82
CA THR A 45 -7.70 -3.48 -12.24
C THR A 45 -9.10 -2.91 -12.08
N LYS A 46 -9.22 -1.66 -11.60
CA LYS A 46 -10.52 -0.99 -11.50
C LYS A 46 -11.17 -0.79 -12.86
N GLY A 47 -10.43 -0.41 -13.89
CA GLY A 47 -10.98 -0.29 -15.25
C GLY A 47 -11.50 -1.61 -15.81
N VAL A 48 -10.77 -2.71 -15.58
CA VAL A 48 -11.19 -4.06 -15.99
C VAL A 48 -12.42 -4.54 -15.22
N LEU A 49 -12.50 -4.25 -13.92
CA LEU A 49 -13.69 -4.55 -13.09
C LEU A 49 -14.90 -3.69 -13.48
N ASP A 50 -14.69 -2.41 -13.82
CA ASP A 50 -15.76 -1.50 -14.31
C ASP A 50 -16.30 -1.97 -15.67
N ASP A 51 -15.45 -2.49 -16.56
CA ASP A 51 -15.83 -3.00 -17.88
C ASP A 51 -16.63 -4.33 -17.81
N GLU A 52 -16.56 -5.08 -16.71
CA GLU A 52 -17.43 -6.24 -16.45
C GLU A 52 -18.76 -5.87 -15.75
N ASP A 53 -18.93 -4.61 -15.32
CA ASP A 53 -20.11 -4.12 -14.58
C ASP A 53 -20.93 -3.07 -15.35
N THR A 54 -20.95 -3.10 -16.69
CA THR A 54 -21.97 -2.40 -17.49
C THR A 54 -23.33 -3.11 -17.46
N THR A 55 -23.85 -3.42 -16.27
CA THR A 55 -25.26 -3.80 -16.04
C THR A 55 -25.90 -3.14 -14.81
N SER A 56 -25.24 -2.26 -14.06
CA SER A 56 -25.97 -1.46 -13.06
C SER A 56 -25.49 -0.03 -12.93
N MET A 57 -26.14 0.86 -13.69
CA MET A 57 -26.34 2.25 -13.27
C MET A 57 -27.08 2.28 -11.92
N PRO A 58 -26.80 3.30 -11.09
CA PRO A 58 -27.91 4.18 -10.76
C PRO A 58 -27.56 5.64 -11.06
N GLU A 59 -28.47 6.22 -11.83
CA GLU A 59 -28.71 7.64 -11.97
C GLU A 59 -29.04 8.28 -10.60
N LYS A 60 -28.35 9.38 -10.26
CA LYS A 60 -28.89 10.50 -9.48
C LYS A 60 -27.98 11.71 -9.71
N LYS A 61 -28.22 12.48 -10.77
CA LYS A 61 -29.16 13.61 -10.84
C LYS A 61 -28.77 14.75 -9.89
N SER A 62 -28.07 15.72 -10.47
CA SER A 62 -28.14 17.14 -10.13
C SER A 62 -29.52 17.70 -10.48
N GLU A 63 -29.95 18.68 -9.67
CA GLU A 63 -31.21 19.45 -9.67
C GLU A 63 -32.28 18.98 -8.68
#